data_AF-A0A818ZZP1-F1
#
_entry.id   AF-A0A818ZZP1-F1
#
_cell.length_a   1.000
_cell.length_b   1.000
_cell.length_c   1.000
_cell.angle_alpha   90.00
_cell.angle_beta   90.00
_cell.angle_gamma   90.00
#
_symmetry.space_group_name_H-M   'P 1'
#
loop_
_entity.id
_entity.type
_entity.pdbx_description
1 polymer ?
#
loop_
_entity_poly.entity_id
_entity_poly.type
_entity_poly.pdbx_seq_one_letter_code
_entity_poly.pdbx_strand_id
1 'polypeptide(L)'
;CSTTLAVANAKSNKATEKQKTAFVTSLSDWVCSNARPINIVEDRYTYGPVSASSILPRRKTVKKEIKNDAKIGRNEMKAILIGVAYERQLSLSPDLWSDSYKKMCYLGCTAQWVDKDWKLCSFELFCLPY
;
A
#
# COMPACT_ATOMS: atom_id res chain seq x y z
N CYS A 1 31.09 4.52 11.38
CA CYS A 1 30.99 5.99 11.42
C CYS A 1 29.52 6.33 11.60
N SER A 2 29.09 6.52 12.86
CA SER A 2 27.69 6.64 13.23
C SER A 2 27.27 8.10 13.16
N THR A 3 26.40 8.45 12.21
CA THR A 3 25.81 9.78 12.15
C THR A 3 24.44 9.73 12.82
N THR A 4 24.42 10.06 14.12
CA THR A 4 23.21 10.27 14.90
C THR A 4 22.49 11.50 14.34
N LEU A 5 21.44 11.30 13.54
CA LEU A 5 20.51 12.37 13.17
C LEU A 5 19.75 12.79 14.42
N ALA A 6 19.99 14.03 14.85
CA ALA A 6 19.28 14.67 15.95
C ALA A 6 17.77 14.65 15.65
N VAL A 7 17.01 13.87 16.41
CA VAL A 7 15.55 13.95 16.44
C VAL A 7 15.20 15.26 17.14
N ALA A 8 14.95 16.30 16.34
CA ALA A 8 14.38 17.53 16.83
C ALA A 8 13.04 17.20 17.49
N ASN A 9 12.99 17.38 18.81
CA ASN A 9 11.82 17.13 19.64
C ASN A 9 10.81 18.26 19.40
N ALA A 10 10.09 18.19 18.28
CA ALA A 10 8.98 19.09 18.00
C ALA A 10 7.86 18.78 19.00
N LYS A 11 7.70 19.64 20.01
CA LYS A 11 6.52 19.61 20.89
C LYS A 11 5.28 19.67 20.00
N SER A 12 4.53 18.57 19.90
CA SER A 12 3.27 18.57 19.17
C SER A 12 2.30 19.49 19.91
N ASN A 13 2.00 20.65 19.36
CA ASN A 13 0.91 21.47 19.86
C ASN A 13 -0.37 20.64 19.73
N LYS A 14 -0.97 20.26 20.87
CA LYS A 14 -2.24 19.52 20.87
C LYS A 14 -3.29 20.40 20.20
N ALA A 15 -3.94 19.87 19.17
CA ALA A 15 -5.04 20.55 18.51
C ALA A 15 -6.18 20.85 19.50
N THR A 16 -6.77 22.03 19.37
CA THR A 16 -7.94 22.44 20.16
C THR A 16 -9.16 21.57 19.82
N GLU A 17 -10.10 21.41 20.75
CA GLU A 17 -11.34 20.63 20.51
C GLU A 17 -12.14 21.15 19.31
N LYS A 18 -12.13 22.46 19.07
CA LYS A 18 -12.73 23.08 17.89
C LYS A 18 -12.06 22.62 16.59
N GLN A 19 -10.73 22.52 16.57
CA GLN A 19 -9.98 22.03 15.41
C GLN A 19 -10.24 20.54 15.16
N LYS A 20 -10.33 19.74 16.22
CA LYS A 20 -10.68 18.31 16.10
C LYS A 20 -12.08 18.12 15.51
N THR A 21 -13.06 18.85 16.03
CA THR A 21 -14.45 18.77 15.55
C THR A 21 -14.55 19.19 14.08
N ALA A 22 -13.93 20.31 13.70
CA ALA A 22 -13.92 20.78 12.31
C ALA A 22 -13.23 19.79 11.36
N PHE A 23 -12.15 19.14 11.80
CA PHE A 23 -11.47 18.10 11.03
C PHE A 23 -12.37 16.88 10.81
N VAL A 24 -13.05 16.42 11.87
CA VAL A 24 -13.98 15.29 11.78
C VAL A 24 -15.14 15.58 10.82
N THR A 25 -15.72 16.78 10.87
CA THR A 25 -16.78 17.18 9.93
C THR A 25 -16.29 17.18 8.48
N SER A 26 -15.13 17.78 8.21
CA SER A 26 -14.53 17.81 6.86
C SER A 26 -14.25 16.39 6.32
N LEU A 27 -13.76 15.50 7.19
CA LEU A 27 -13.51 14.11 6.83
C LEU A 27 -14.81 13.35 6.52
N SER A 28 -15.85 13.56 7.34
CA SER A 28 -17.19 13.01 7.10
C SER A 28 -17.76 13.46 5.76
N ASP A 29 -17.66 14.76 5.45
CA ASP A 29 -18.12 15.32 4.18
C ASP A 29 -17.35 14.72 3.00
N TRP A 30 -16.03 14.55 3.13
CA TRP A 30 -15.20 13.95 2.08
C TRP A 30 -15.56 12.48 1.82
N VAL A 31 -15.78 11.69 2.88
CA VAL A 31 -16.19 10.28 2.78
C VAL A 31 -17.54 10.17 2.07
N CYS A 32 -18.53 10.94 2.52
CA CYS A 32 -19.88 10.91 1.97
C CYS A 32 -19.92 11.41 0.52
N SER A 33 -19.28 12.55 0.24
CA SER A 33 -19.32 13.19 -1.09
C SER A 33 -18.61 12.37 -2.17
N ASN A 34 -17.67 11.50 -1.77
CA ASN A 34 -16.89 10.68 -2.71
C ASN A 34 -17.25 9.18 -2.63
N ALA A 35 -18.31 8.81 -1.90
CA ALA A 35 -18.72 7.42 -1.65
C ALA A 35 -17.54 6.51 -1.27
N ARG A 36 -16.66 7.01 -0.38
CA ARG A 36 -15.47 6.27 0.08
C ARG A 36 -15.89 5.28 1.16
N PRO A 37 -15.19 4.13 1.29
CA PRO A 37 -15.41 3.26 2.43
C PRO A 37 -14.90 3.93 3.71
N ILE A 38 -15.56 3.71 4.85
CA ILE A 38 -15.27 4.40 6.11
C ILE A 38 -13.85 4.11 6.61
N ASN A 39 -13.36 2.88 6.43
CA ASN A 39 -12.03 2.44 6.86
C ASN A 39 -10.86 3.22 6.23
N ILE A 40 -11.10 4.01 5.18
CA ILE A 40 -10.07 4.88 4.56
C ILE A 40 -9.49 5.93 5.53
N VAL A 41 -10.18 6.22 6.63
CA VAL A 41 -9.71 7.15 7.68
C VAL A 41 -8.66 6.54 8.60
N GLU A 42 -8.54 5.20 8.60
CA GLU A 42 -7.59 4.45 9.42
C GLU A 42 -6.25 4.22 8.70
N ASP A 43 -6.26 4.29 7.36
CA ASP A 43 -5.04 4.20 6.56
C ASP A 43 -4.09 5.36 6.89
N ARG A 44 -2.79 5.04 7.05
CA ARG A 44 -1.72 5.99 7.41
C ARG A 44 -1.39 7.02 6.31
N TYR A 45 -2.35 7.42 5.48
CA TYR A 45 -2.19 8.56 4.59
C TYR A 45 -2.55 9.84 5.34
N THR A 46 -1.57 10.72 5.50
CA THR A 46 -1.73 12.02 6.17
C THR A 46 -2.77 12.87 5.46
N TYR A 47 -3.92 13.06 6.10
CA TYR A 47 -4.87 14.11 5.75
C TYR A 47 -4.42 15.43 6.39
N GLY A 48 -4.29 16.47 5.59
CA GLY A 48 -3.88 17.80 6.05
C GLY A 48 -3.77 18.79 4.90
N PRO A 49 -3.64 20.10 5.20
CA PRO A 49 -3.41 21.12 4.18
C PRO A 49 -2.11 20.80 3.43
N VAL A 50 -2.26 20.37 2.18
CA VAL A 50 -1.14 20.16 1.27
C VAL A 50 -0.69 21.55 0.81
N SER A 51 0.62 21.84 0.87
CA SER A 51 1.19 23.11 0.41
C SER A 51 0.71 23.47 -1.01
N ALA A 52 0.62 24.76 -1.36
CA ALA A 52 0.28 25.17 -2.73
C ALA A 52 1.32 24.68 -3.77
N SER A 53 2.54 24.34 -3.34
CA SER A 53 3.56 23.66 -4.16
C SER A 53 3.27 22.18 -4.46
N SER A 54 2.22 21.62 -3.85
CA SER A 54 1.75 20.25 -4.01
C SER A 54 0.38 20.23 -4.70
N ILE A 55 0.36 20.68 -5.95
CA ILE A 55 -0.76 20.44 -6.86
C ILE A 55 -0.99 18.92 -6.91
N LEU A 56 -2.21 18.50 -6.57
CA LEU A 56 -2.58 17.09 -6.63
C LEU A 56 -2.31 16.56 -8.05
N PRO A 57 -1.47 15.52 -8.20
CA PRO A 57 -1.12 15.01 -9.52
C PRO A 57 -2.37 14.47 -10.21
N ARG A 58 -2.43 14.65 -11.54
CA ARG A 58 -3.51 14.05 -12.34
C ARG A 58 -3.50 12.53 -12.15
N ARG A 59 -4.68 11.91 -12.22
CA ARG A 59 -4.85 10.43 -12.16
C ARG A 59 -3.88 9.68 -13.08
N LYS A 60 -3.63 10.21 -14.28
CA LYS A 60 -2.69 9.63 -15.25
C LYS A 60 -1.25 9.60 -14.73
N THR A 61 -0.82 10.65 -14.04
CA THR A 61 0.51 10.76 -13.42
C THR A 61 0.66 9.74 -12.29
N VAL A 62 -0.31 9.68 -11.37
CA VAL A 62 -0.29 8.70 -10.27
C VAL A 62 -0.28 7.26 -10.82
N LYS A 63 -1.12 6.97 -11.83
CA LYS A 63 -1.15 5.65 -12.48
C LYS A 63 0.19 5.29 -13.15
N LYS A 64 0.88 6.27 -13.74
CA LYS A 64 2.21 6.06 -14.33
C LYS A 64 3.23 5.71 -13.25
N GLU A 65 3.20 6.42 -12.14
CA GLU A 65 4.13 6.19 -11.03
C GLU A 65 3.93 4.82 -10.39
N ILE A 66 2.69 4.45 -10.07
CA ILE A 66 2.35 3.10 -9.55
C ILE A 66 2.86 2.00 -10.49
N LYS A 67 2.77 2.20 -11.81
CA LYS A 67 3.29 1.23 -12.79
C LYS A 67 4.82 1.16 -12.79
N ASN A 68 5.50 2.29 -12.62
CA ASN A 68 6.95 2.33 -12.50
C ASN A 68 7.42 1.63 -11.22
N ASP A 69 6.81 1.96 -10.08
CA ASP A 69 7.11 1.35 -8.79
C ASP A 69 6.87 -0.17 -8.84
N ALA A 70 5.72 -0.59 -9.38
CA ALA A 70 5.43 -2.01 -9.55
C ALA A 70 6.44 -2.71 -10.48
N LYS A 71 6.95 -2.03 -11.51
CA LYS A 71 7.98 -2.60 -12.40
C LYS A 71 9.31 -2.76 -11.66
N ILE A 72 9.72 -1.76 -10.89
CA ILE A 72 10.96 -1.79 -10.09
C ILE A 72 10.86 -2.92 -9.05
N GLY A 73 9.81 -2.93 -8.24
CA GLY A 73 9.60 -3.95 -7.21
C GLY A 73 9.51 -5.36 -7.77
N ARG A 74 8.89 -5.57 -8.93
CA ARG A 74 8.89 -6.88 -9.61
C ARG A 74 10.29 -7.32 -10.05
N ASN A 75 11.11 -6.40 -10.55
CA ASN A 75 12.47 -6.75 -10.98
C ASN A 75 13.33 -7.16 -9.78
N GLU A 76 13.24 -6.44 -8.67
CA GLU A 76 13.91 -6.77 -7.41
C GLU A 76 13.44 -8.14 -6.89
N MET A 77 12.12 -8.33 -6.83
CA MET A 77 11.55 -9.58 -6.32
C MET A 77 11.85 -10.77 -7.22
N LYS A 78 11.92 -10.58 -8.54
CA LYS A 78 12.28 -11.64 -9.50
C LYS A 78 13.66 -12.23 -9.18
N ALA A 79 14.64 -11.40 -8.84
CA ALA A 79 15.98 -11.88 -8.49
C ALA A 79 15.95 -12.75 -7.23
N ILE A 80 15.20 -12.31 -6.20
CA ILE A 80 15.03 -13.06 -4.95
C ILE A 80 14.35 -14.41 -5.22
N LEU A 81 13.21 -14.39 -5.91
CA LEU A 81 12.41 -15.59 -6.15
C LEU A 81 13.14 -16.63 -7.01
N ILE A 82 13.97 -16.21 -7.98
CA ILE A 82 14.81 -17.14 -8.75
C ILE A 82 15.81 -17.85 -7.84
N GLY A 83 16.46 -17.12 -6.92
CA GLY A 83 17.39 -17.71 -5.96
C GLY A 83 16.70 -18.70 -5.02
N VAL A 84 15.59 -18.28 -4.42
CA VAL A 84 14.79 -19.13 -3.53
C VAL A 84 14.24 -20.37 -4.24
N ALA A 85 13.83 -20.24 -5.51
CA ALA A 85 13.39 -21.36 -6.33
C ALA A 85 14.54 -22.34 -6.64
N TYR A 86 15.73 -21.82 -6.95
CA TYR A 86 16.93 -22.63 -7.18
C TYR A 86 17.30 -23.45 -5.93
N GLU A 87 17.16 -22.85 -4.75
CA GLU A 87 17.37 -23.50 -3.45
C GLU A 87 16.20 -24.41 -3.02
N ARG A 88 15.14 -24.54 -3.84
CA ARG A 88 13.94 -25.35 -3.57
C ARG A 88 13.19 -24.94 -2.29
N GLN A 89 13.26 -23.66 -1.94
CA GLN A 89 12.59 -23.07 -0.77
C GLN A 89 11.31 -22.30 -1.13
N LEU A 90 10.96 -22.26 -2.42
CA LEU A 90 9.81 -21.52 -2.92
C LEU A 90 8.56 -22.41 -2.90
N SER A 91 7.52 -21.95 -2.20
CA SER A 91 6.17 -22.48 -2.31
C SER A 91 5.28 -21.51 -3.08
N LEU A 92 4.42 -22.03 -3.96
CA LEU A 92 3.42 -21.26 -4.69
C LEU A 92 2.04 -21.69 -4.23
N SER A 93 1.23 -20.72 -3.82
CA SER A 93 -0.16 -20.94 -3.40
C SER A 93 -1.09 -20.28 -4.41
N PRO A 94 -1.65 -21.03 -5.38
CA PRO A 94 -2.70 -20.52 -6.25
C PRO A 94 -4.01 -20.42 -5.48
N ASP A 95 -4.74 -19.33 -5.68
CA ASP A 95 -6.07 -19.10 -5.12
C ASP A 95 -7.06 -18.87 -6.27
N LEU A 96 -8.12 -19.68 -6.34
CA LEU A 96 -9.12 -19.59 -7.39
C LEU A 96 -10.49 -19.33 -6.76
N TRP A 97 -11.14 -18.28 -7.22
CA TRP A 97 -12.52 -17.99 -6.83
C TRP A 97 -13.33 -17.46 -8.01
N SER A 98 -14.65 -17.57 -7.89
CA SER A 98 -15.59 -17.03 -8.87
C SER A 98 -16.41 -15.91 -8.22
N ASP A 99 -16.53 -14.79 -8.94
CA ASP A 99 -17.42 -13.70 -8.60
C ASP A 99 -18.72 -13.89 -9.39
N SER A 100 -19.76 -14.37 -8.69
CA SER A 100 -21.07 -14.65 -9.29
C SER A 100 -21.84 -13.39 -9.68
N TYR A 101 -21.47 -12.21 -9.15
CA TYR A 101 -22.05 -10.92 -9.52
C TYR A 101 -21.43 -10.42 -10.83
N LYS A 102 -20.10 -10.45 -10.94
CA LYS A 102 -19.38 -10.05 -12.17
C LYS A 102 -19.35 -11.12 -13.25
N LYS A 103 -19.77 -12.36 -12.92
CA LYS A 103 -19.69 -13.54 -13.81
C LYS A 103 -18.27 -13.78 -14.33
N MET A 104 -17.29 -13.64 -13.43
CA MET A 104 -15.87 -13.77 -13.73
C MET A 104 -15.19 -14.72 -12.76
N CYS A 105 -14.18 -15.44 -13.24
CA CYS A 105 -13.28 -16.19 -12.37
C CYS A 105 -12.01 -15.38 -12.14
N TYR A 106 -11.36 -15.60 -11.01
CA TYR A 106 -10.10 -14.96 -10.66
C TYR A 106 -9.09 -16.03 -10.26
N LEU A 107 -7.84 -15.78 -10.63
CA LEU A 107 -6.67 -16.54 -10.21
C LEU A 107 -5.69 -15.60 -9.51
N GLY A 108 -5.59 -15.76 -8.21
CA GLY A 108 -4.50 -15.23 -7.39
C GLY A 108 -3.34 -16.24 -7.34
N CYS A 109 -2.12 -15.74 -7.18
CA CYS A 109 -0.98 -16.59 -6.84
C CYS A 109 -0.03 -15.87 -5.90
N THR A 110 0.30 -16.52 -4.79
CA THR A 110 1.23 -16.01 -3.78
C THR A 110 2.48 -16.88 -3.72
N ALA A 111 3.64 -16.26 -3.80
CA ALA A 111 4.93 -16.87 -3.52
C ALA A 111 5.25 -16.78 -2.02
N GLN A 112 5.71 -17.88 -1.44
CA GLN A 112 6.04 -17.97 -0.03
C GLN A 112 7.39 -18.67 0.16
N TRP A 113 8.19 -18.18 1.10
CA TRP A 113 9.48 -18.77 1.47
C TRP A 113 9.87 -18.37 2.90
N VAL A 114 10.88 -19.03 3.46
CA VAL A 114 11.43 -18.68 4.78
C VAL A 114 12.78 -18.02 4.58
N ASP A 115 12.99 -16.85 5.18
CA ASP A 115 14.27 -16.16 5.10
C ASP A 115 15.31 -16.70 6.11
N LYS A 116 16.51 -16.13 6.09
CA LYS A 116 17.62 -16.53 6.98
C LYS A 116 17.35 -16.24 8.46
N ASP A 117 16.42 -15.34 8.76
CA ASP A 117 15.97 -15.02 10.11
C ASP A 117 14.80 -15.90 10.57
N TRP A 118 14.49 -16.98 9.83
CA TRP A 118 13.35 -17.86 10.05
C TRP A 118 11.99 -17.14 9.98
N LYS A 119 11.91 -16.05 9.21
CA LYS A 119 10.64 -15.35 8.97
C LYS A 119 9.99 -15.85 7.70
N LEU A 120 8.69 -16.13 7.81
CA LEU A 120 7.87 -16.40 6.64
C LEU A 120 7.73 -15.12 5.82
N CYS A 121 8.26 -15.16 4.61
CA CYS A 121 8.09 -14.15 3.59
C CYS A 121 6.96 -14.56 2.65
N SER A 122 6.14 -13.59 2.26
CA SER A 122 5.01 -13.77 1.37
C SER A 122 4.96 -12.63 0.36
N PHE A 123 4.76 -12.96 -0.91
CA PHE A 123 4.69 -12.00 -1.99
C PHE A 123 3.59 -12.37 -2.98
N GLU A 124 2.64 -11.48 -3.20
CA GLU A 124 1.58 -11.67 -4.19
C GLU A 124 2.13 -11.45 -5.60
N LEU A 125 2.12 -12.50 -6.42
CA LEU A 125 2.65 -12.45 -7.79
C LEU A 125 1.68 -11.77 -8.73
N PHE A 126 0.42 -12.20 -8.69
CA PHE A 126 -0.65 -11.67 -9.52
C PHE A 126 -2.02 -12.03 -8.97
N CYS A 127 -3.01 -11.23 -9.37
CA CYS A 127 -4.43 -11.52 -9.29
C CYS A 127 -5.04 -11.16 -10.66
N LEU A 128 -5.41 -12.19 -11.42
CA LEU A 128 -5.85 -12.03 -12.80
C LEU A 128 -7.30 -12.49 -12.95
N PRO A 129 -8.15 -11.73 -13.65
CA PRO A 129 -9.42 -12.25 -14.11
C PRO A 129 -9.20 -13.28 -15.24
N TYR A 130 -10.01 -14.35 -15.23
CA TYR A 130 -10.07 -15.40 -16.25
C TYR A 130 -11.43 -15.39 -16.95
#